data_AF-A0A7S3LQX4-F1
#
_entry.id   AF-A0A7S3LQX4-F1
#
_cell.length_a   1.000
_cell.length_b   1.000
_cell.length_c   1.000
_cell.angle_alpha   90.00
_cell.angle_beta   90.00
_cell.angle_gamma   90.00
#
_symmetry.space_group_name_H-M   'P 1'
#
loop_
_entity.id
_entity.type
_entity.pdbx_description
1 polymer ?
#
loop_
_entity_poly.entity_id
_entity_poly.type
_entity_poly.pdbx_seq_one_letter_code
_entity_poly.pdbx_strand_id
1 'polypeptide(L)'
;MPWLVKDSLNPRDNIFFVHVPRCGGTSLVTYFNVRQRCRKGRSCYHKFGLLYFFYRYELLLQYNYPLNTWENWLGVFEIFLSLILYLFVPFYQDRNECSRYICAPGVAAYALWASALFMMTCSTFIFTASVTGRNTFMRRLYQVVVGRILCGFTSSEEWVTGTNHQGWLIHFTAEKCLRYGFLSEDDFRDINTVAIVRNPFSRMVSIYSYNQVGLCCESFETFMKRWCKKYEVYKVTGRTDEWDVYCHVLPQFEYTHNMSDQIIKCIVRQEDVNQVGIDEKNFLTNIPKCIRDALGNMPKINRRKRPQPWWEYYTQETMDMVIDMYGRDFVQFGYDTNIKERPDLKPKAIPDSVHDEVIPIVKDEASLQFKSFKTITGFYKGDGDDDVLPKGAGRDEDEYEPQETDSLLLDTSIL
;
A
#
# COMPACT_ATOMS: atom_id res chain seq x y z
N MET A 1 3.27 -0.38 -5.76
CA MET A 1 3.03 0.60 -6.84
C MET A 1 3.88 1.78 -6.52
N PRO A 2 5.08 1.69 -7.05
CA PRO A 2 5.55 2.74 -7.93
C PRO A 2 6.41 2.19 -9.09
N TRP A 3 6.51 2.97 -10.18
CA TRP A 3 6.67 2.57 -11.60
C TRP A 3 5.34 2.23 -12.28
N LEU A 4 4.80 3.24 -12.98
CA LEU A 4 3.71 3.11 -13.95
C LEU A 4 4.27 2.83 -15.34
N VAL A 5 5.36 3.54 -15.68
CA VAL A 5 6.13 3.37 -16.92
C VAL A 5 7.60 3.28 -16.53
N LYS A 6 8.26 2.23 -17.02
CA LYS A 6 9.70 1.99 -16.88
C LYS A 6 10.21 1.52 -18.24
N ASP A 7 10.66 2.47 -19.03
CA ASP A 7 11.30 2.30 -20.33
C ASP A 7 12.81 2.51 -20.17
N SER A 8 13.59 1.50 -20.54
CA SER A 8 15.05 1.57 -20.53
C SER A 8 15.60 2.42 -21.68
N LEU A 9 14.85 2.54 -22.77
CA LEU A 9 15.27 3.29 -23.97
C LEU A 9 15.04 4.78 -23.82
N ASN A 10 13.94 5.18 -23.16
CA ASN A 10 13.58 6.57 -22.93
C ASN A 10 13.34 6.86 -21.44
N PRO A 11 14.40 7.00 -20.62
CA PRO A 11 14.25 7.24 -19.19
C PRO A 11 13.43 8.50 -18.83
N ARG A 12 13.42 9.48 -19.74
CA ARG A 12 12.63 10.72 -19.60
C ARG A 12 11.12 10.51 -19.64
N ASP A 13 10.66 9.39 -20.20
CA ASP A 13 9.24 9.02 -20.23
C ASP A 13 8.84 8.15 -19.04
N ASN A 14 9.81 7.82 -18.17
CA ASN A 14 9.52 7.03 -16.98
C ASN A 14 8.62 7.81 -16.03
N ILE A 15 7.65 7.10 -15.48
CA ILE A 15 6.67 7.64 -14.54
C ILE A 15 6.73 6.82 -13.27
N PHE A 16 7.18 7.46 -12.20
CA PHE A 16 7.18 6.89 -10.86
C PHE A 16 6.06 7.52 -10.03
N PHE A 17 5.09 6.69 -9.64
CA PHE A 17 3.92 7.14 -8.89
C PHE A 17 4.04 6.83 -7.41
N VAL A 18 4.23 7.85 -6.58
CA VAL A 18 4.21 7.67 -5.13
C VAL A 18 2.77 7.61 -4.65
N HIS A 19 2.36 6.42 -4.24
CA HIS A 19 0.97 6.14 -3.92
C HIS A 19 0.62 6.49 -2.46
N VAL A 20 0.03 7.67 -2.32
CA VAL A 20 -0.63 8.10 -1.09
C VAL A 20 -1.87 7.23 -0.83
N PRO A 21 -1.96 6.52 0.32
CA PRO A 21 -3.10 5.66 0.60
C PRO A 21 -4.43 6.41 0.54
N ARG A 22 -5.41 5.79 -0.14
CA ARG A 22 -6.81 6.27 -0.28
C ARG A 22 -7.00 7.51 -1.15
N CYS A 23 -6.01 7.86 -1.98
CA CYS A 23 -6.05 9.00 -2.90
C CYS A 23 -6.21 8.60 -4.39
N GLY A 24 -6.73 7.40 -4.69
CA GLY A 24 -7.10 7.02 -6.07
C GLY A 24 -6.03 6.29 -6.88
N GLY A 25 -4.89 5.93 -6.28
CA GLY A 25 -3.78 5.29 -7.01
C GLY A 25 -4.13 3.97 -7.70
N THR A 26 -5.06 3.18 -7.16
CA THR A 26 -5.51 1.91 -7.74
C THR A 26 -5.98 2.03 -9.20
N SER A 27 -6.60 3.15 -9.58
CA SER A 27 -7.08 3.29 -10.96
C SER A 27 -5.92 3.42 -11.96
N LEU A 28 -4.83 4.10 -11.58
CA LEU A 28 -3.62 4.20 -12.40
C LEU A 28 -2.93 2.84 -12.58
N VAL A 29 -2.89 2.04 -11.51
CA VAL A 29 -2.33 0.68 -11.55
C VAL A 29 -2.95 -0.16 -12.65
N THR A 30 -4.29 -0.16 -12.69
CA THR A 30 -5.05 -0.93 -13.67
C THR A 30 -4.81 -0.37 -15.06
N TYR A 31 -4.87 0.96 -15.22
CA TYR A 31 -4.64 1.62 -16.50
C TYR A 31 -3.27 1.27 -17.11
N PHE A 32 -2.21 1.29 -16.30
CA PHE A 32 -0.84 1.00 -16.76
C PHE A 32 -0.48 -0.49 -16.78
N ASN A 33 -1.42 -1.39 -16.52
CA ASN A 33 -1.20 -2.84 -16.49
C ASN A 33 -0.01 -3.27 -15.60
N VAL A 34 0.23 -2.55 -14.49
CA VAL A 34 1.39 -2.80 -13.61
C VAL A 34 1.43 -4.26 -13.15
N ARG A 35 0.26 -4.87 -12.93
CA ARG A 35 0.11 -6.28 -12.54
C ARG A 35 0.72 -7.26 -13.53
N GLN A 36 0.58 -7.00 -14.83
CA GLN A 36 1.16 -7.85 -15.87
C GLN A 36 2.66 -7.57 -15.99
N ARG A 37 3.03 -6.28 -16.00
CA ARG A 37 4.42 -5.84 -16.19
C ARG A 37 5.36 -6.33 -15.09
N CYS A 38 4.98 -6.19 -13.82
CA CYS A 38 5.83 -6.61 -12.70
C CYS A 38 6.06 -8.13 -12.59
N ARG A 39 5.30 -8.94 -13.32
CA ARG A 39 5.45 -10.41 -13.41
C ARG A 39 6.31 -10.86 -14.59
N LYS A 40 6.54 -9.99 -15.60
CA LYS A 40 7.35 -10.33 -16.78
C LYS A 40 8.79 -10.60 -16.35
N GLY A 41 9.41 -11.64 -16.93
CA GLY A 41 10.80 -12.04 -16.61
C GLY A 41 11.02 -12.65 -15.22
N ARG A 42 9.99 -12.77 -14.37
CA ARG A 42 10.13 -13.34 -13.01
C ARG A 42 10.03 -14.87 -13.00
N SER A 43 10.65 -15.49 -11.99
CA SER A 43 10.50 -16.93 -11.69
C SER A 43 9.03 -17.30 -11.42
N CYS A 44 8.68 -18.58 -11.60
CA CYS A 44 7.32 -19.08 -11.35
C CYS A 44 6.86 -18.80 -9.90
N TYR A 45 7.75 -18.95 -8.92
CA TYR A 45 7.48 -18.65 -7.51
C TYR A 45 7.00 -17.20 -7.32
N HIS A 46 7.78 -16.23 -7.78
CA HIS A 46 7.45 -14.80 -7.66
C HIS A 46 6.24 -14.41 -8.51
N LYS A 47 6.06 -15.01 -9.69
CA LYS A 47 4.86 -14.79 -10.53
C LYS A 47 3.59 -15.20 -9.79
N PHE A 48 3.62 -16.37 -9.14
CA PHE A 48 2.49 -16.86 -8.35
C PHE A 48 2.24 -15.98 -7.12
N GLY A 49 3.28 -15.56 -6.40
CA GLY A 49 3.12 -14.67 -5.25
C GLY A 49 2.61 -13.28 -5.59
N LEU A 50 3.05 -12.69 -6.70
CA LEU A 50 2.50 -11.44 -7.20
C LEU A 50 1.06 -11.59 -7.70
N LEU A 51 0.73 -12.70 -8.35
CA LEU A 51 -0.66 -13.01 -8.73
C LEU A 51 -1.56 -13.07 -7.49
N TYR A 52 -1.12 -13.81 -6.47
CA TYR A 52 -1.82 -13.90 -5.20
C TYR A 52 -1.96 -12.55 -4.50
N PHE A 53 -0.89 -11.76 -4.46
CA PHE A 53 -0.91 -10.39 -3.91
C PHE A 53 -1.97 -9.52 -4.57
N PHE A 54 -2.04 -9.51 -5.90
CA PHE A 54 -3.02 -8.69 -6.62
C PHE A 54 -4.44 -9.20 -6.46
N TYR A 55 -4.64 -10.52 -6.45
CA TYR A 55 -5.92 -11.12 -6.11
C TYR A 55 -6.42 -10.63 -4.73
N ARG A 56 -5.57 -10.71 -3.71
CA ARG A 56 -5.88 -10.23 -2.35
C ARG A 56 -6.15 -8.73 -2.31
N TYR A 57 -5.32 -7.96 -3.01
CA TYR A 57 -5.49 -6.51 -3.10
C TYR A 57 -6.82 -6.13 -3.74
N GLU A 58 -7.24 -6.81 -4.81
CA GLU A 58 -8.55 -6.63 -5.46
C GLU A 58 -9.72 -6.96 -4.54
N LEU A 59 -9.64 -8.07 -3.82
CA LEU A 59 -10.65 -8.41 -2.83
C LEU A 59 -10.82 -7.31 -1.80
N LEU A 60 -9.72 -6.75 -1.27
CA LEU A 60 -9.76 -5.65 -0.29
C LEU A 60 -10.29 -4.33 -0.87
N LEU A 61 -10.16 -4.13 -2.18
CA LEU A 61 -10.74 -2.98 -2.89
C LEU A 61 -12.26 -3.10 -3.05
N GLN A 62 -12.79 -4.31 -3.12
CA GLN A 62 -14.23 -4.55 -3.28
C GLN A 62 -14.93 -4.74 -1.94
N TYR A 63 -14.30 -5.47 -1.01
CA TYR A 63 -14.90 -5.90 0.24
C TYR A 63 -13.99 -5.53 1.43
N ASN A 64 -14.59 -5.02 2.51
CA ASN A 64 -13.86 -4.87 3.77
C ASN A 64 -13.63 -6.23 4.44
N TYR A 65 -14.58 -7.16 4.25
CA TYR A 65 -14.51 -8.55 4.72
C TYR A 65 -15.04 -9.46 3.62
N PRO A 66 -14.14 -10.01 2.79
CA PRO A 66 -14.55 -10.95 1.77
C PRO A 66 -14.87 -12.29 2.48
N LEU A 67 -16.12 -12.45 2.93
CA LEU A 67 -16.62 -13.71 3.51
C LEU A 67 -16.84 -14.79 2.44
N ASN A 68 -17.11 -14.35 1.22
CA ASN A 68 -17.33 -15.24 0.08
C ASN A 68 -16.10 -15.21 -0.85
N THR A 69 -15.05 -15.93 -0.47
CA THR A 69 -13.89 -16.19 -1.33
C THR A 69 -13.74 -17.70 -1.54
N TRP A 70 -13.12 -18.09 -2.65
CA TRP A 70 -12.80 -19.50 -2.88
C TRP A 70 -11.85 -20.05 -1.80
N GLU A 71 -10.97 -19.21 -1.24
CA GLU A 71 -10.08 -19.57 -0.12
C GLU A 71 -10.89 -19.96 1.12
N ASN A 72 -11.93 -19.20 1.45
CA ASN A 72 -12.82 -19.51 2.57
C ASN A 72 -13.58 -20.81 2.32
N TRP A 73 -14.10 -21.00 1.09
CA TRP A 73 -14.80 -22.24 0.73
C TRP A 73 -13.88 -23.46 0.79
N LEU A 74 -12.64 -23.32 0.33
CA LEU A 74 -11.64 -24.37 0.43
C LEU A 74 -11.31 -24.69 1.90
N GLY A 75 -11.11 -23.67 2.75
CA GLY A 75 -10.90 -23.88 4.18
C GLY A 75 -12.08 -24.58 4.87
N VAL A 76 -13.31 -24.18 4.57
CA VAL A 76 -14.53 -24.85 5.08
C VAL A 76 -14.61 -26.30 4.59
N PHE A 77 -14.29 -26.54 3.32
CA PHE A 77 -14.25 -27.88 2.74
C PHE A 77 -13.19 -28.77 3.41
N GLU A 78 -11.98 -28.25 3.65
CA GLU A 78 -10.91 -28.96 4.35
C GLU A 78 -11.30 -29.31 5.79
N ILE A 79 -11.95 -28.39 6.52
CA ILE A 79 -12.49 -28.65 7.86
C ILE A 79 -13.54 -29.77 7.79
N PHE A 80 -14.46 -29.71 6.83
CA PHE A 80 -15.50 -30.71 6.68
C PHE A 80 -14.92 -32.10 6.36
N LEU A 81 -13.96 -32.17 5.43
CA LEU A 81 -13.26 -33.41 5.09
C LEU A 81 -12.46 -33.95 6.28
N SER A 82 -11.77 -33.09 7.03
CA SER A 82 -11.08 -33.45 8.26
C SER A 82 -12.04 -34.05 9.29
N LEU A 83 -13.23 -33.49 9.46
CA LEU A 83 -14.23 -34.02 10.39
C LEU A 83 -14.75 -35.39 9.94
N ILE A 84 -14.95 -35.59 8.63
CA ILE A 84 -15.33 -36.91 8.10
C ILE A 84 -14.24 -37.94 8.39
N LEU A 85 -12.99 -37.62 8.09
CA LEU A 85 -11.86 -38.52 8.33
C LEU A 85 -11.72 -38.86 9.82
N TYR A 86 -11.92 -37.88 10.70
CA TYR A 86 -11.84 -38.07 12.14
C TYR A 86 -12.98 -38.93 12.70
N LEU A 87 -14.22 -38.75 12.22
CA LEU A 87 -15.41 -39.40 12.77
C LEU A 87 -15.71 -40.77 12.16
N PHE A 88 -15.45 -40.97 10.87
CA PHE A 88 -15.94 -42.13 10.11
C PHE A 88 -14.86 -43.11 9.66
N VAL A 89 -13.57 -42.78 9.79
CA VAL A 89 -12.50 -43.74 9.48
C VAL A 89 -12.34 -44.67 10.69
N PRO A 90 -12.68 -45.97 10.58
CA PRO A 90 -12.79 -46.89 11.72
C PRO A 90 -11.50 -47.01 12.56
N PHE A 91 -10.36 -46.73 11.94
CA PHE A 91 -9.04 -46.73 12.56
C PHE A 91 -8.88 -45.74 13.73
N TYR A 92 -9.80 -44.78 13.91
CA TYR A 92 -9.82 -43.87 15.06
C TYR A 92 -10.57 -44.43 16.28
N GLN A 93 -11.48 -45.38 16.08
CA GLN A 93 -12.37 -45.85 17.14
C GLN A 93 -11.76 -47.00 17.94
N ASP A 94 -10.84 -47.76 17.36
CA ASP A 94 -10.24 -48.90 18.05
C ASP A 94 -8.96 -48.50 18.82
N ARG A 95 -9.16 -48.11 20.09
CA ARG A 95 -8.12 -47.54 20.96
C ARG A 95 -6.99 -48.52 21.34
N ASN A 96 -7.11 -49.81 21.01
CA ASN A 96 -6.31 -50.84 21.69
C ASN A 96 -5.14 -51.42 20.88
N GLU A 97 -4.99 -51.15 19.58
CA GLU A 97 -3.89 -51.75 18.79
C GLU A 97 -3.00 -50.80 17.96
N CYS A 98 -3.28 -49.49 17.85
CA CYS A 98 -2.40 -48.53 17.14
C CYS A 98 -1.17 -48.14 18.01
N SER A 99 -0.43 -49.12 18.54
CA SER A 99 0.72 -48.89 19.44
C SER A 99 2.05 -48.63 18.74
N ARG A 100 2.16 -48.72 17.39
CA ARG A 100 3.48 -48.60 16.72
C ARG A 100 3.54 -47.83 15.40
N TYR A 101 2.42 -47.47 14.77
CA TYR A 101 2.46 -46.69 13.54
C TYR A 101 1.51 -45.52 13.65
N ILE A 102 2.04 -44.32 13.38
CA ILE A 102 1.27 -43.10 13.20
C ILE A 102 0.18 -43.42 12.17
N CYS A 103 -1.06 -43.56 12.64
CA CYS A 103 -2.19 -43.95 11.81
C CYS A 103 -2.43 -42.83 10.77
N ALA A 104 -2.00 -43.05 9.51
CA ALA A 104 -1.93 -42.05 8.44
C ALA A 104 -3.22 -41.22 8.23
N PRO A 105 -4.44 -41.78 8.38
CA PRO A 105 -5.68 -41.00 8.28
C PRO A 105 -5.81 -39.91 9.36
N GLY A 106 -5.28 -40.13 10.57
CA GLY A 106 -5.29 -39.12 11.62
C GLY A 106 -4.33 -37.99 11.38
N VAL A 107 -3.13 -38.29 10.88
CA VAL A 107 -2.22 -37.23 10.41
C VAL A 107 -2.86 -36.43 9.29
N ALA A 108 -3.53 -37.08 8.34
CA ALA A 108 -4.21 -36.39 7.26
C ALA A 108 -5.33 -35.48 7.77
N ALA A 109 -6.16 -35.94 8.72
CA ALA A 109 -7.20 -35.11 9.34
C ALA A 109 -6.60 -33.88 10.03
N TYR A 110 -5.60 -34.07 10.90
CA TYR A 110 -4.94 -32.94 11.58
C TYR A 110 -4.25 -31.99 10.60
N ALA A 111 -3.63 -32.51 9.54
CA ALA A 111 -2.99 -31.70 8.50
C ALA A 111 -4.01 -30.86 7.74
N LEU A 112 -5.16 -31.43 7.36
CA LEU A 112 -6.26 -30.69 6.72
C LEU A 112 -6.83 -29.62 7.66
N TRP A 113 -7.04 -29.95 8.93
CA TRP A 113 -7.54 -28.97 9.90
C TRP A 113 -6.54 -27.82 10.13
N ALA A 114 -5.26 -28.14 10.26
CA ALA A 114 -4.20 -27.15 10.39
C ALA A 114 -4.05 -26.29 9.14
N SER A 115 -4.10 -26.89 7.95
CA SER A 115 -4.10 -26.20 6.65
C SER A 115 -5.29 -25.24 6.54
N ALA A 116 -6.49 -25.71 6.85
CA ALA A 116 -7.69 -24.89 6.82
C ALA A 116 -7.61 -23.72 7.79
N LEU A 117 -7.16 -23.95 9.02
CA LEU A 117 -6.97 -22.89 10.02
C LEU A 117 -5.88 -21.91 9.57
N PHE A 118 -4.79 -22.39 8.98
CA PHE A 118 -3.74 -21.56 8.43
C PHE A 118 -4.26 -20.71 7.27
N MET A 119 -4.99 -21.28 6.32
CA MET A 119 -5.64 -20.52 5.26
C MET A 119 -6.62 -19.50 5.84
N MET A 120 -7.57 -19.93 6.68
CA MET A 120 -8.52 -19.03 7.31
C MET A 120 -7.84 -17.90 8.11
N THR A 121 -6.70 -18.15 8.73
CA THR A 121 -5.95 -17.08 9.38
C THR A 121 -5.21 -16.23 8.34
N CYS A 122 -4.21 -16.79 7.65
CA CYS A 122 -3.25 -16.17 6.72
C CYS A 122 -3.84 -15.65 5.41
N SER A 123 -4.72 -16.43 4.78
CA SER A 123 -5.41 -16.09 3.54
C SER A 123 -6.83 -15.60 3.75
N THR A 124 -7.36 -15.40 4.97
CA THR A 124 -8.74 -14.88 5.11
C THR A 124 -8.89 -13.73 6.12
N PHE A 125 -10.11 -13.49 6.60
CA PHE A 125 -10.64 -12.37 7.40
C PHE A 125 -9.64 -11.75 8.39
N ILE A 126 -8.77 -12.57 9.00
CA ILE A 126 -7.90 -12.21 10.12
C ILE A 126 -6.68 -11.37 9.71
N PHE A 127 -6.05 -11.60 8.56
CA PHE A 127 -4.98 -10.70 8.07
C PHE A 127 -5.47 -9.73 6.97
N THR A 128 -6.76 -9.38 6.98
CA THR A 128 -7.26 -8.29 6.16
C THR A 128 -6.68 -6.94 6.61
N ALA A 129 -6.70 -5.95 5.71
CA ALA A 129 -6.19 -4.60 6.00
C ALA A 129 -6.85 -3.99 7.26
N SER A 130 -8.13 -4.29 7.51
CA SER A 130 -8.84 -3.78 8.67
C SER A 130 -8.34 -4.37 9.98
N VAL A 131 -7.98 -5.66 10.03
CA VAL A 131 -7.46 -6.29 11.26
C VAL A 131 -5.99 -5.94 11.46
N THR A 132 -5.17 -6.05 10.41
CA THR A 132 -3.73 -5.70 10.45
C THR A 132 -3.52 -4.22 10.73
N GLY A 133 -4.31 -3.35 10.11
CA GLY A 133 -4.32 -1.92 10.38
C GLY A 133 -4.74 -1.59 11.82
N ARG A 134 -5.52 -2.47 12.49
CA ARG A 134 -6.00 -2.28 13.87
C ARG A 134 -5.06 -2.84 14.94
N ASN A 135 -4.42 -3.98 14.69
CA ASN A 135 -3.61 -4.71 15.66
C ASN A 135 -2.14 -4.77 15.23
N THR A 136 -1.27 -4.09 15.97
CA THR A 136 0.18 -4.03 15.70
C THR A 136 0.85 -5.41 15.71
N PHE A 137 0.45 -6.31 16.62
CA PHE A 137 1.00 -7.66 16.66
C PHE A 137 0.67 -8.43 15.38
N MET A 138 -0.60 -8.41 14.95
CA MET A 138 -1.00 -9.09 13.72
C MET A 138 -0.33 -8.49 12.48
N ARG A 139 -0.15 -7.16 12.44
CA ARG A 139 0.60 -6.48 11.38
C ARG A 139 2.04 -6.99 11.29
N ARG A 140 2.75 -7.02 12.42
CA ARG A 140 4.15 -7.47 12.51
C ARG A 140 4.27 -8.95 12.17
N LEU A 141 3.37 -9.78 12.68
CA LEU A 141 3.31 -11.20 12.35
C LEU A 141 3.16 -11.41 10.84
N TYR A 142 2.24 -10.69 10.20
CA TYR A 142 2.07 -10.74 8.76
C TYR A 142 3.34 -10.34 8.00
N GLN A 143 4.02 -9.27 8.42
CA GLN A 143 5.28 -8.84 7.81
C GLN A 143 6.40 -9.86 7.98
N VAL A 144 6.50 -10.51 9.13
CA VAL A 144 7.47 -11.59 9.34
C VAL A 144 7.18 -12.76 8.41
N VAL A 145 5.92 -13.21 8.34
CA VAL A 145 5.52 -14.34 7.49
C VAL A 145 5.74 -14.02 6.01
N VAL A 146 5.16 -12.92 5.50
CA VAL A 146 5.22 -12.60 4.07
C VAL A 146 6.59 -12.06 3.65
N GLY A 147 7.19 -11.22 4.49
CA GLY A 147 8.44 -10.55 4.17
C GLY A 147 9.68 -11.40 4.41
N ARG A 148 9.74 -12.15 5.51
CA ARG A 148 10.93 -12.94 5.89
C ARG A 148 10.78 -14.42 5.59
N ILE A 149 9.73 -15.07 6.10
CA ILE A 149 9.56 -16.53 5.95
C ILE A 149 9.32 -16.90 4.49
N LEU A 150 8.44 -16.18 3.82
CA LEU A 150 8.18 -16.36 2.39
C LEU A 150 9.17 -15.60 1.50
N CYS A 151 10.29 -15.10 2.04
CA CYS A 151 11.37 -14.47 1.27
C CYS A 151 10.90 -13.42 0.24
N GLY A 152 9.96 -12.55 0.62
CA GLY A 152 9.42 -11.54 -0.30
C GLY A 152 8.66 -12.13 -1.49
N PHE A 153 8.07 -13.32 -1.35
CA PHE A 153 7.25 -14.03 -2.34
C PHE A 153 6.27 -13.14 -3.11
N THR A 154 5.70 -12.15 -2.42
CA THR A 154 4.68 -11.23 -2.96
C THR A 154 5.26 -9.91 -3.46
N SER A 155 6.58 -9.75 -3.47
CA SER A 155 7.26 -8.49 -3.79
C SER A 155 7.84 -8.46 -5.20
N SER A 156 7.90 -7.25 -5.74
CA SER A 156 8.66 -6.90 -6.92
C SER A 156 9.34 -5.58 -6.63
N GLU A 157 10.59 -5.65 -6.15
CA GLU A 157 11.39 -4.49 -5.75
C GLU A 157 11.69 -3.57 -6.93
N GLU A 158 11.90 -4.14 -8.12
CA GLU A 158 12.11 -3.39 -9.36
C GLU A 158 10.92 -2.49 -9.74
N TRP A 159 9.71 -2.95 -9.42
CA TRP A 159 8.43 -2.25 -9.61
C TRP A 159 7.87 -1.72 -8.27
N VAL A 160 8.71 -1.74 -7.24
CA VAL A 160 8.47 -1.35 -5.85
C VAL A 160 7.01 -1.69 -5.40
N THR A 161 6.55 -2.90 -5.75
CA THR A 161 5.16 -3.32 -5.52
C THR A 161 5.11 -4.63 -4.76
N GLY A 162 4.00 -4.87 -4.06
CA GLY A 162 3.89 -6.03 -3.18
C GLY A 162 4.27 -5.72 -1.73
N THR A 163 4.73 -6.76 -1.04
CA THR A 163 5.14 -6.71 0.36
C THR A 163 6.44 -7.49 0.57
N ASN A 164 7.43 -6.87 1.21
CA ASN A 164 8.69 -7.51 1.62
C ASN A 164 8.95 -7.25 3.13
N HIS A 165 10.16 -7.55 3.59
CA HIS A 165 10.56 -7.36 4.99
C HIS A 165 10.59 -5.89 5.46
N GLN A 166 10.62 -4.92 4.54
CA GLN A 166 10.56 -3.49 4.83
C GLN A 166 9.11 -2.96 4.87
N GLY A 167 8.13 -3.78 4.49
CA GLY A 167 6.69 -3.48 4.59
C GLY A 167 5.96 -3.51 3.25
N TRP A 168 4.89 -2.72 3.14
CA TRP A 168 4.10 -2.59 1.91
C TRP A 168 4.76 -1.62 0.95
N LEU A 169 5.52 -2.14 -0.03
CA LEU A 169 6.26 -1.35 -1.02
C LEU A 169 5.36 -0.36 -1.78
N ILE A 170 4.09 -0.74 -1.97
CA ILE A 170 3.05 0.11 -2.57
C ILE A 170 2.73 1.40 -1.81
N HIS A 171 3.13 1.52 -0.55
CA HIS A 171 2.88 2.69 0.28
C HIS A 171 4.18 3.26 0.84
N PHE A 172 5.29 3.09 0.12
CA PHE A 172 6.54 3.74 0.49
C PHE A 172 6.44 5.24 0.23
N THR A 173 6.93 6.01 1.19
CA THR A 173 7.16 7.44 1.02
C THR A 173 8.31 7.66 0.04
N ALA A 174 8.41 8.87 -0.53
CA ALA A 174 9.56 9.22 -1.37
C ALA A 174 10.88 9.03 -0.61
N GLU A 175 10.93 9.47 0.65
CA GLU A 175 12.07 9.29 1.55
C GLU A 175 12.41 7.80 1.73
N LYS A 176 11.43 6.92 1.95
CA LYS A 176 11.68 5.48 2.07
C LYS A 176 12.26 4.87 0.79
N CYS A 177 11.81 5.33 -0.38
CA CYS A 177 12.35 4.85 -1.64
C CYS A 177 13.84 5.19 -1.76
N LEU A 178 14.25 6.40 -1.34
CA LEU A 178 15.65 6.83 -1.27
C LEU A 178 16.44 6.04 -0.21
N ARG A 179 15.93 6.03 1.04
CA ARG A 179 16.60 5.43 2.20
C ARG A 179 16.86 3.93 2.02
N TYR A 180 15.97 3.22 1.35
CA TYR A 180 16.11 1.79 1.07
C TYR A 180 16.75 1.47 -0.28
N GLY A 181 17.17 2.48 -1.05
CA GLY A 181 17.89 2.29 -2.31
C GLY A 181 17.03 1.75 -3.46
N PHE A 182 15.71 1.92 -3.40
CA PHE A 182 14.83 1.58 -4.54
C PHE A 182 14.94 2.59 -5.68
N LEU A 183 15.26 3.83 -5.31
CA LEU A 183 15.56 4.94 -6.22
C LEU A 183 16.74 5.70 -5.64
N SER A 184 17.62 6.16 -6.51
CA SER A 184 18.64 7.15 -6.20
C SER A 184 18.06 8.57 -6.23
N GLU A 185 18.78 9.54 -5.67
CA GLU A 185 18.44 10.96 -5.82
C GLU A 185 18.43 11.38 -7.30
N ASP A 186 19.36 10.84 -8.09
CA ASP A 186 19.47 11.09 -9.52
C ASP A 186 18.23 10.58 -10.26
N ASP A 187 17.72 9.39 -9.89
CA ASP A 187 16.46 8.88 -10.43
C ASP A 187 15.31 9.86 -10.19
N PHE A 188 15.16 10.39 -8.97
CA PHE A 188 14.11 11.37 -8.66
C PHE A 188 14.27 12.68 -9.44
N ARG A 189 15.51 13.09 -9.77
CA ARG A 189 15.78 14.25 -10.61
C ARG A 189 15.47 14.00 -12.08
N ASP A 190 15.67 12.79 -12.58
CA ASP A 190 15.59 12.50 -14.01
C ASP A 190 14.22 11.97 -14.45
N ILE A 191 13.49 11.26 -13.58
CA ILE A 191 12.19 10.65 -13.92
C ILE A 191 11.00 11.56 -13.59
N ASN A 192 9.84 11.32 -14.21
CA ASN A 192 8.63 12.03 -13.85
C ASN A 192 8.01 11.41 -12.60
N THR A 193 8.09 12.11 -11.47
CA THR A 193 7.48 11.66 -10.22
C THR A 193 6.12 12.32 -10.01
N VAL A 194 5.12 11.50 -9.68
CA VAL A 194 3.75 11.96 -9.48
C VAL A 194 3.12 11.37 -8.23
N ALA A 195 2.33 12.17 -7.52
CA ALA A 195 1.51 11.73 -6.41
C ALA A 195 0.11 12.34 -6.53
N ILE A 196 -0.90 11.61 -6.06
CA ILE A 196 -2.25 12.14 -5.91
C ILE A 196 -2.53 12.31 -4.42
N VAL A 197 -2.91 13.52 -4.02
CA VAL A 197 -3.34 13.86 -2.66
C VAL A 197 -4.84 14.10 -2.65
N ARG A 198 -5.44 14.14 -1.47
CA ARG A 198 -6.88 14.32 -1.28
C ARG A 198 -7.12 15.24 -0.09
N ASN A 199 -8.23 15.98 -0.11
CA ASN A 199 -8.68 16.73 1.06
C ASN A 199 -8.62 15.87 2.34
N PRO A 200 -7.92 16.29 3.41
CA PRO A 200 -7.69 15.46 4.59
C PRO A 200 -8.98 14.97 5.28
N PHE A 201 -10.04 15.78 5.33
CA PHE A 201 -11.34 15.34 5.87
C PHE A 201 -11.94 14.21 5.02
N SER A 202 -12.02 14.42 3.71
CA SER A 202 -12.54 13.40 2.79
C SER A 202 -11.69 12.11 2.79
N ARG A 203 -10.37 12.25 2.97
CA ARG A 203 -9.43 11.13 3.11
C ARG A 203 -9.71 10.34 4.38
N MET A 204 -9.89 11.00 5.51
CA MET A 204 -10.12 10.32 6.79
C MET A 204 -11.41 9.48 6.77
N VAL A 205 -12.50 9.99 6.20
CA VAL A 205 -13.73 9.20 6.00
C VAL A 205 -13.52 8.02 5.06
N SER A 206 -12.66 8.17 4.05
CA SER A 206 -12.27 7.07 3.16
C SER A 206 -11.43 6.00 3.88
N ILE A 207 -10.55 6.40 4.80
CA ILE A 207 -9.76 5.50 5.65
C ILE A 207 -10.69 4.76 6.61
N TYR A 208 -11.60 5.47 7.28
CA TYR A 208 -12.61 4.88 8.15
C TYR A 208 -13.45 3.84 7.39
N SER A 209 -14.04 4.22 6.26
CA SER A 209 -14.87 3.33 5.44
C SER A 209 -14.11 2.09 4.96
N TYR A 210 -12.79 2.21 4.75
CA TYR A 210 -11.93 1.10 4.35
C TYR A 210 -11.59 0.17 5.51
N ASN A 211 -11.35 0.73 6.71
CA ASN A 211 -10.97 -0.01 7.90
C ASN A 211 -12.15 -0.44 8.78
N GLN A 212 -13.39 -0.08 8.43
CA GLN A 212 -14.59 -0.48 9.15
C GLN A 212 -14.63 -2.00 9.31
N VAL A 213 -15.12 -2.50 10.44
CA VAL A 213 -15.37 -3.94 10.65
C VAL A 213 -16.83 -4.26 10.36
N GLY A 214 -17.09 -5.21 9.46
CA GLY A 214 -18.39 -5.45 8.82
C GLY A 214 -19.48 -5.93 9.79
N LEU A 215 -19.11 -6.27 11.02
CA LEU A 215 -20.02 -6.59 12.12
C LEU A 215 -19.95 -5.57 13.26
N CYS A 216 -19.07 -4.57 13.18
CA CYS A 216 -18.85 -3.62 14.26
C CYS A 216 -19.64 -2.34 14.02
N CYS A 217 -20.53 -2.03 14.96
CA CYS A 217 -21.19 -0.74 15.16
C CYS A 217 -20.22 0.36 15.63
N GLU A 218 -18.96 0.34 15.18
CA GLU A 218 -17.99 1.36 15.56
C GLU A 218 -18.38 2.67 14.88
N SER A 219 -18.62 3.70 15.68
CA SER A 219 -18.87 5.05 15.17
C SER A 219 -17.59 5.65 14.59
N PHE A 220 -17.75 6.63 13.69
CA PHE A 220 -16.60 7.39 13.16
C PHE A 220 -15.78 8.05 14.28
N GLU A 221 -16.45 8.58 15.30
CA GLU A 221 -15.81 9.16 16.48
C GLU A 221 -14.94 8.15 17.25
N THR A 222 -15.45 6.95 17.51
CA THR A 222 -14.69 5.88 18.18
C THR A 222 -13.48 5.48 17.34
N PHE A 223 -13.66 5.36 16.03
CA PHE A 223 -12.55 5.11 15.11
C PHE A 223 -11.49 6.22 15.17
N MET A 224 -11.89 7.49 15.13
CA MET A 224 -11.01 8.65 15.19
C MET A 224 -10.16 8.66 16.46
N LYS A 225 -10.77 8.47 17.64
CA LYS A 225 -10.06 8.42 18.93
C LYS A 225 -8.94 7.38 18.93
N ARG A 226 -9.21 6.19 18.37
CA ARG A 226 -8.21 5.12 18.22
C ARG A 226 -7.15 5.45 17.19
N TRP A 227 -7.53 6.13 16.11
CA TRP A 227 -6.63 6.52 15.04
C TRP A 227 -5.64 7.60 15.50
N CYS A 228 -6.11 8.60 16.25
CA CYS A 228 -5.27 9.62 16.88
C CYS A 228 -4.21 8.98 17.80
N LYS A 229 -4.59 7.99 18.62
CA LYS A 229 -3.63 7.26 19.48
C LYS A 229 -2.49 6.60 18.68
N LYS A 230 -2.74 6.16 17.45
CA LYS A 230 -1.70 5.62 16.56
C LYS A 230 -0.84 6.71 15.95
N TYR A 231 -1.45 7.85 15.62
CA TYR A 231 -0.75 9.01 15.13
C TYR A 231 0.21 9.59 16.17
N GLU A 232 -0.14 9.56 17.46
CA GLU A 232 0.77 10.01 18.52
C GLU A 232 2.11 9.24 18.51
N VAL A 233 2.11 7.96 18.14
CA VAL A 233 3.37 7.19 18.00
C VAL A 233 4.25 7.80 16.91
N TYR A 234 3.67 8.15 15.77
CA TYR A 234 4.39 8.85 14.70
C TYR A 234 4.87 10.22 15.16
N LYS A 235 4.01 11.02 15.81
CA LYS A 235 4.35 12.36 16.30
C LYS A 235 5.52 12.35 17.29
N VAL A 236 5.58 11.35 18.17
CA VAL A 236 6.66 11.21 19.15
C VAL A 236 7.95 10.69 18.52
N THR A 237 7.86 9.75 17.58
CA THR A 237 9.05 9.04 17.07
C THR A 237 9.60 9.63 15.78
N GLY A 238 8.81 10.37 15.01
CA GLY A 238 9.10 10.76 13.63
C GLY A 238 9.25 9.58 12.67
N ARG A 239 9.05 8.33 13.12
CA ARG A 239 9.30 7.14 12.31
C ARG A 239 8.13 6.89 11.39
N THR A 240 8.44 6.76 10.10
CA THR A 240 7.45 6.40 9.09
C THR A 240 7.39 4.90 8.83
N ASP A 241 8.28 4.11 9.43
CA ASP A 241 8.42 2.68 9.18
C ASP A 241 7.16 1.88 9.49
N GLU A 242 6.85 0.95 8.59
CA GLU A 242 5.60 0.22 8.66
C GLU A 242 5.53 -0.73 9.88
N TRP A 243 6.69 -1.13 10.37
CA TRP A 243 6.83 -1.86 11.63
C TRP A 243 6.24 -1.07 12.81
N ASP A 244 6.40 0.26 12.77
CA ASP A 244 6.04 1.19 13.84
C ASP A 244 4.65 1.79 13.58
N VAL A 245 4.47 2.41 12.41
CA VAL A 245 3.29 3.19 12.06
C VAL A 245 2.64 2.60 10.81
N TYR A 246 1.33 2.36 10.90
CA TYR A 246 0.57 1.89 9.75
C TYR A 246 0.51 2.99 8.67
N CYS A 247 0.87 2.68 7.42
CA CYS A 247 0.95 3.68 6.33
C CYS A 247 -0.27 4.63 6.22
N HIS A 248 -1.49 4.13 6.46
CA HIS A 248 -2.70 4.96 6.37
C HIS A 248 -2.82 6.04 7.46
N VAL A 249 -2.05 5.94 8.55
CA VAL A 249 -1.99 6.93 9.63
C VAL A 249 -1.13 8.12 9.23
N LEU A 250 -0.15 7.91 8.35
CA LEU A 250 0.78 8.98 7.96
C LEU A 250 0.04 10.12 7.25
N PRO A 251 0.45 11.37 7.50
CA PRO A 251 -0.01 12.53 6.74
C PRO A 251 0.47 12.42 5.29
N GLN A 252 -0.16 13.15 4.38
CA GLN A 252 0.11 13.04 2.95
C GLN A 252 1.41 13.74 2.55
N PHE A 253 1.83 14.78 3.28
CA PHE A 253 3.12 15.44 3.05
C PHE A 253 4.30 14.48 3.21
N GLU A 254 4.24 13.50 4.13
CA GLU A 254 5.29 12.48 4.30
C GLU A 254 5.53 11.63 3.05
N TYR A 255 4.52 11.49 2.19
CA TYR A 255 4.68 10.77 0.93
C TYR A 255 5.33 11.63 -0.14
N THR A 256 5.16 12.94 -0.08
CA THR A 256 5.49 13.85 -1.18
C THR A 256 6.70 14.74 -0.90
N HIS A 257 7.06 14.90 0.37
CA HIS A 257 8.13 15.74 0.86
C HIS A 257 9.12 14.90 1.68
N ASN A 258 10.33 15.40 1.82
CA ASN A 258 11.29 14.96 2.82
C ASN A 258 11.71 16.18 3.63
N MET A 259 11.46 16.14 4.94
CA MET A 259 11.58 17.29 5.84
C MET A 259 10.80 18.50 5.32
N SER A 260 11.50 19.42 4.67
CA SER A 260 11.01 20.69 4.15
C SER A 260 11.32 20.81 2.66
N ASP A 261 11.46 19.72 1.92
CA ASP A 261 11.67 19.78 0.47
C ASP A 261 10.64 18.91 -0.24
N GLN A 262 9.99 19.48 -1.26
CA GLN A 262 9.08 18.73 -2.14
C GLN A 262 9.92 17.84 -3.06
N ILE A 263 9.91 16.53 -2.84
CA ILE A 263 10.62 15.56 -3.69
C ILE A 263 9.82 15.24 -4.95
N ILE A 264 8.50 15.19 -4.83
CA ILE A 264 7.63 14.78 -5.94
C ILE A 264 7.37 15.97 -6.87
N LYS A 265 7.72 15.81 -8.15
CA LYS A 265 7.61 16.87 -9.16
C LYS A 265 6.17 17.28 -9.40
N CYS A 266 5.26 16.32 -9.49
CA CYS A 266 3.85 16.55 -9.79
C CYS A 266 2.95 16.07 -8.65
N ILE A 267 2.30 17.00 -7.95
CA ILE A 267 1.30 16.68 -6.92
C ILE A 267 -0.07 17.11 -7.42
N VAL A 268 -0.99 16.15 -7.58
CA VAL A 268 -2.33 16.39 -8.09
C VAL A 268 -3.36 16.16 -7.00
N ARG A 269 -4.28 17.10 -6.86
CA ARG A 269 -5.43 17.00 -5.97
C ARG A 269 -6.49 16.07 -6.57
N GLN A 270 -6.99 15.09 -5.81
CA GLN A 270 -7.89 14.04 -6.30
C GLN A 270 -9.18 14.62 -6.91
N GLU A 271 -9.71 15.67 -6.31
CA GLU A 271 -10.87 16.45 -6.77
C GLU A 271 -10.64 17.18 -8.10
N ASP A 272 -9.38 17.52 -8.40
CA ASP A 272 -8.99 18.24 -9.62
C ASP A 272 -8.61 17.29 -10.76
N VAL A 273 -8.53 15.97 -10.52
CA VAL A 273 -8.11 14.99 -11.54
C VAL A 273 -8.98 15.05 -12.80
N ASN A 274 -10.28 15.34 -12.68
CA ASN A 274 -11.15 15.46 -13.85
C ASN A 274 -10.95 16.75 -14.65
N GLN A 275 -10.24 17.74 -14.10
CA GLN A 275 -9.95 19.00 -14.76
C GLN A 275 -8.61 18.95 -15.51
N VAL A 276 -7.83 17.89 -15.31
CA VAL A 276 -6.56 17.65 -16.00
C VAL A 276 -6.83 17.56 -17.50
N GLY A 277 -6.29 18.53 -18.26
CA GLY A 277 -6.40 18.60 -19.72
C GLY A 277 -7.60 19.40 -20.26
N ILE A 278 -8.48 19.93 -19.42
CA ILE A 278 -9.63 20.74 -19.87
C ILE A 278 -9.29 22.23 -19.92
N ASP A 279 -8.45 22.73 -19.00
CA ASP A 279 -8.14 24.15 -18.90
C ASP A 279 -6.63 24.39 -18.95
N GLU A 280 -6.16 24.93 -20.09
CA GLU A 280 -4.77 25.36 -20.29
C GLU A 280 -4.37 26.54 -19.38
N LYS A 281 -5.30 27.17 -18.66
CA LYS A 281 -4.97 28.28 -17.74
C LYS A 281 -4.73 27.83 -16.30
N ASN A 282 -5.02 26.57 -15.98
CA ASN A 282 -4.80 26.05 -14.64
C ASN A 282 -3.39 25.50 -14.45
N PHE A 283 -2.93 25.48 -13.20
CA PHE A 283 -1.66 24.93 -12.67
C PHE A 283 -1.22 23.56 -13.23
N LEU A 284 -2.09 22.88 -13.95
CA LEU A 284 -1.89 21.58 -14.58
C LEU A 284 -1.15 21.66 -15.94
N THR A 285 -0.77 22.85 -16.42
CA THR A 285 -0.01 23.03 -17.66
C THR A 285 1.38 22.41 -17.63
N ASN A 286 2.02 22.41 -16.45
CA ASN A 286 3.37 21.87 -16.26
C ASN A 286 3.37 20.36 -15.97
N ILE A 287 2.22 19.69 -16.09
CA ILE A 287 2.15 18.23 -15.97
C ILE A 287 2.65 17.61 -17.28
N PRO A 288 3.68 16.73 -17.24
CA PRO A 288 4.15 15.99 -18.40
C PRO A 288 2.98 15.35 -19.15
N LYS A 289 3.00 15.45 -20.48
CA LYS A 289 1.90 14.98 -21.34
C LYS A 289 1.49 13.54 -21.02
N CYS A 290 2.45 12.65 -20.79
CA CYS A 290 2.19 11.26 -20.43
C CYS A 290 1.41 11.09 -19.12
N ILE A 291 1.66 11.92 -18.10
CA ILE A 291 0.91 11.93 -16.84
C ILE A 291 -0.48 12.54 -17.05
N ARG A 292 -0.57 13.63 -17.83
CA ARG A 292 -1.84 14.28 -18.17
C ARG A 292 -2.80 13.32 -18.86
N ASP A 293 -2.30 12.63 -19.88
CA ASP A 293 -3.07 11.65 -20.65
C ASP A 293 -3.53 10.48 -19.76
N ALA A 294 -2.67 10.03 -18.84
CA ALA A 294 -3.01 8.96 -17.91
C ALA A 294 -4.07 9.37 -16.87
N LEU A 295 -3.98 10.59 -16.34
CA LEU A 295 -4.94 11.12 -15.37
C LEU A 295 -6.29 11.43 -16.02
N GLY A 296 -6.28 12.02 -17.22
CA GLY A 296 -7.50 12.35 -17.97
C GLY A 296 -8.31 11.12 -18.39
N ASN A 297 -7.62 10.01 -18.68
CA ASN A 297 -8.26 8.73 -19.07
C ASN A 297 -8.44 7.76 -17.90
N MET A 298 -8.22 8.19 -16.66
CA MET A 298 -8.22 7.30 -15.50
C MET A 298 -9.63 6.73 -15.22
N PRO A 299 -9.81 5.40 -15.20
CA PRO A 299 -11.13 4.81 -15.02
C PRO A 299 -11.62 4.96 -13.57
N LYS A 300 -12.90 5.31 -13.40
CA LYS A 300 -13.56 5.49 -12.09
C LYS A 300 -14.08 4.16 -11.53
N ILE A 301 -13.18 3.20 -11.33
CA ILE A 301 -13.52 1.81 -10.95
C ILE A 301 -13.94 1.69 -9.47
N ASN A 302 -13.45 2.59 -8.61
CA ASN A 302 -13.58 2.46 -7.15
C ASN A 302 -14.69 3.31 -6.52
N ARG A 303 -15.86 3.44 -7.18
CA ARG A 303 -17.00 4.18 -6.61
C ARG A 303 -17.83 3.29 -5.68
N ARG A 304 -17.43 3.21 -4.41
CA ARG A 304 -18.30 2.66 -3.37
C ARG A 304 -19.42 3.66 -3.05
N LYS A 305 -20.67 3.20 -3.04
CA LYS A 305 -21.79 3.99 -2.52
C LYS A 305 -21.56 4.19 -1.02
N ARG A 306 -21.55 5.46 -0.58
CA ARG A 306 -21.50 5.80 0.83
C ARG A 306 -22.95 5.93 1.33
N PRO A 307 -23.24 5.53 2.58
CA PRO A 307 -24.59 5.68 3.13
C PRO A 307 -24.97 7.16 3.28
N GLN A 308 -23.98 8.03 3.52
CA GLN A 308 -24.13 9.47 3.65
C GLN A 308 -22.92 10.21 3.06
N PRO A 309 -23.06 11.51 2.70
CA PRO A 309 -21.95 12.37 2.34
C PRO A 309 -20.84 12.41 3.40
N TRP A 310 -19.60 12.71 2.99
CA TRP A 310 -18.46 12.60 3.90
C TRP A 310 -18.49 13.64 5.04
N TRP A 311 -19.03 14.84 4.79
CA TRP A 311 -19.10 15.90 5.80
C TRP A 311 -20.09 15.59 6.94
N GLU A 312 -21.07 14.71 6.72
CA GLU A 312 -22.05 14.31 7.74
C GLU A 312 -21.44 13.42 8.84
N TYR A 313 -20.26 12.84 8.60
CA TYR A 313 -19.56 12.07 9.64
C TYR A 313 -18.95 12.95 10.72
N TYR A 314 -18.79 14.25 10.49
CA TYR A 314 -18.04 15.12 11.38
C TYR A 314 -18.91 15.75 12.47
N THR A 315 -18.42 15.60 13.70
CA THR A 315 -18.69 16.48 14.84
C THR A 315 -17.52 17.46 14.99
N GLN A 316 -17.69 18.51 15.80
CA GLN A 316 -16.62 19.45 16.12
C GLN A 316 -15.36 18.74 16.64
N GLU A 317 -15.53 17.80 17.59
CA GLU A 317 -14.45 17.02 18.16
C GLU A 317 -13.67 16.24 17.07
N THR A 318 -14.37 15.52 16.18
CA THR A 318 -13.70 14.74 15.13
C THR A 318 -13.04 15.61 14.06
N MET A 319 -13.55 16.83 13.83
CA MET A 319 -12.94 17.81 12.93
C MET A 319 -11.62 18.30 13.51
N ASP A 320 -11.62 18.68 14.79
CA ASP A 320 -10.43 19.13 15.51
C ASP A 320 -9.35 18.05 15.52
N MET A 321 -9.73 16.79 15.74
CA MET A 321 -8.81 15.64 15.65
C MET A 321 -8.14 15.52 14.27
N VAL A 322 -8.88 15.75 13.17
CA VAL A 322 -8.30 15.71 11.82
C VAL A 322 -7.36 16.88 11.58
N ILE A 323 -7.70 18.08 12.08
CA ILE A 323 -6.81 19.25 11.99
C ILE A 323 -5.53 19.01 12.79
N ASP A 324 -5.62 18.43 13.99
CA ASP A 324 -4.45 18.11 14.81
C ASP A 324 -3.55 17.06 14.16
N MET A 325 -4.13 16.08 13.46
CA MET A 325 -3.36 15.05 12.75
C MET A 325 -2.78 15.55 11.43
N TYR A 326 -3.54 16.30 10.66
CA TYR A 326 -3.23 16.59 9.25
C TYR A 326 -3.21 18.08 8.93
N GLY A 327 -3.06 18.95 9.92
CA GLY A 327 -3.01 20.41 9.76
C GLY A 327 -1.99 20.83 8.70
N ARG A 328 -0.80 20.19 8.70
CA ARG A 328 0.23 20.45 7.69
C ARG A 328 -0.22 20.10 6.27
N ASP A 329 -1.01 19.04 6.07
CA ASP A 329 -1.57 18.72 4.74
C ASP A 329 -2.52 19.81 4.25
N PHE A 330 -3.29 20.45 5.15
CA PHE A 330 -4.17 21.54 4.75
C PHE A 330 -3.39 22.73 4.20
N VAL A 331 -2.37 23.16 4.94
CA VAL A 331 -1.53 24.30 4.53
C VAL A 331 -0.71 23.95 3.29
N GLN A 332 -0.03 22.78 3.30
CA GLN A 332 0.86 22.35 2.24
C GLN A 332 0.15 22.20 0.89
N PHE A 333 -1.09 21.69 0.86
CA PHE A 333 -1.83 21.44 -0.38
C PHE A 333 -2.94 22.47 -0.66
N GLY A 334 -2.99 23.56 0.12
CA GLY A 334 -3.96 24.63 -0.07
C GLY A 334 -5.42 24.17 0.05
N TYR A 335 -5.70 23.31 1.03
CA TYR A 335 -7.06 22.90 1.35
C TYR A 335 -7.72 23.86 2.33
N ASP A 336 -9.00 24.15 2.09
CA ASP A 336 -9.82 24.86 3.06
C ASP A 336 -10.08 23.98 4.29
N THR A 337 -9.87 24.56 5.47
CA THR A 337 -10.20 23.93 6.75
C THR A 337 -11.69 24.04 7.07
N ASN A 338 -12.42 24.94 6.40
CA ASN A 338 -13.86 25.06 6.54
C ASN A 338 -14.59 24.02 5.68
N ILE A 339 -15.55 23.32 6.28
CA ILE A 339 -16.46 22.44 5.57
C ILE A 339 -17.67 23.26 5.15
N LYS A 340 -17.77 23.62 3.86
CA LYS A 340 -18.81 24.52 3.33
C LYS A 340 -20.22 24.05 3.65
N GLU A 341 -20.44 22.74 3.68
CA GLU A 341 -21.72 22.10 3.96
C GLU A 341 -22.07 22.06 5.47
N ARG A 342 -21.13 22.42 6.35
CA ARG A 342 -21.27 22.37 7.81
C ARG A 342 -20.75 23.67 8.45
N PRO A 343 -21.42 24.82 8.22
CA PRO A 343 -21.00 26.11 8.78
C PRO A 343 -21.12 26.18 10.31
N ASP A 344 -21.82 25.21 10.93
CA ASP A 344 -21.89 25.04 12.38
C ASP A 344 -20.55 24.57 12.98
N LEU A 345 -19.72 23.89 12.19
CA LEU A 345 -18.41 23.43 12.60
C LEU A 345 -17.37 24.54 12.37
N LYS A 346 -16.60 24.86 13.42
CA LYS A 346 -15.58 25.92 13.37
C LYS A 346 -14.19 25.27 13.37
N PRO A 347 -13.37 25.43 12.31
CA PRO A 347 -12.05 24.82 12.32
C PRO A 347 -11.21 25.38 13.47
N LYS A 348 -10.54 24.48 14.19
CA LYS A 348 -9.44 24.85 15.07
C LYS A 348 -8.35 25.55 14.27
N ALA A 349 -7.75 26.60 14.84
CA ALA A 349 -6.60 27.26 14.23
C ALA A 349 -5.43 26.27 14.13
N ILE A 350 -4.80 26.22 12.95
CA ILE A 350 -3.55 25.48 12.75
C ILE A 350 -2.44 26.29 13.42
N PRO A 351 -1.57 25.69 14.26
CA PRO A 351 -0.50 26.42 14.92
C PRO A 351 0.44 27.09 13.91
N ASP A 352 0.90 28.32 14.21
CA ASP A 352 1.81 29.08 13.34
C ASP A 352 3.11 28.32 13.02
N SER A 353 3.58 27.48 13.94
CA SER A 353 4.76 26.62 13.71
C SER A 353 4.59 25.68 12.52
N VAL A 354 3.36 25.28 12.18
CA VAL A 354 3.07 24.46 11.00
C VAL A 354 3.17 25.29 9.72
N HIS A 355 2.83 26.59 9.78
CA HIS A 355 2.95 27.49 8.64
C HIS A 355 4.41 27.79 8.31
N ASP A 356 5.27 27.93 9.33
CA ASP A 356 6.70 28.17 9.15
C ASP A 356 7.44 26.99 8.48
N GLU A 357 6.91 25.77 8.63
CA GLU A 357 7.45 24.56 7.99
C GLU A 357 6.97 24.33 6.55
N VAL A 358 5.99 25.11 6.07
CA VAL A 358 5.36 24.85 4.77
C VAL A 358 6.18 25.45 3.63
N ILE A 359 6.43 24.60 2.64
CA ILE A 359 7.10 24.99 1.41
C ILE A 359 6.03 25.45 0.42
N PRO A 360 6.18 26.62 -0.21
CA PRO A 360 5.34 26.97 -1.35
C PRO A 360 5.45 25.86 -2.39
N ILE A 361 4.31 25.25 -2.78
CA ILE A 361 4.31 24.31 -3.91
C ILE A 361 4.90 25.07 -5.09
N VAL A 362 6.04 24.57 -5.58
CA VAL A 362 6.77 25.20 -6.67
C VAL A 362 5.89 25.16 -7.92
N LYS A 363 5.44 26.33 -8.38
CA LYS A 363 4.52 26.41 -9.52
C LYS A 363 5.21 26.46 -10.88
N ASP A 364 6.49 26.83 -10.92
CA ASP A 364 7.25 27.01 -12.15
C ASP A 364 8.41 26.01 -12.26
N GLU A 365 8.45 25.24 -13.35
CA GLU A 365 9.56 24.32 -13.68
C GLU A 365 10.92 25.02 -13.69
N ALA A 366 10.97 26.31 -14.06
CA ALA A 366 12.20 27.09 -14.10
C ALA A 366 12.81 27.36 -12.71
N SER A 367 12.03 27.20 -11.64
CA SER A 367 12.47 27.43 -10.25
C SER A 367 12.87 26.15 -9.51
N LEU A 368 12.69 24.97 -10.13
CA LEU A 368 13.25 23.70 -9.66
C LEU A 368 14.76 23.61 -9.97
N GLN A 369 15.53 24.64 -9.61
CA GLN A 369 16.95 24.43 -9.36
C GLN A 369 17.05 23.69 -8.02
N PHE A 370 17.13 22.36 -8.09
CA PHE A 370 17.40 21.52 -6.93
C PHE A 370 18.60 22.10 -6.17
N LYS A 371 18.35 22.69 -4.99
CA LYS A 371 19.42 22.97 -4.05
C LYS A 371 20.10 21.62 -3.81
N SER A 372 21.40 21.53 -4.10
CA SER A 372 22.14 20.26 -4.00
C SER A 372 21.79 19.63 -2.66
N PHE A 373 21.27 18.39 -2.68
CA PHE A 373 21.10 17.62 -1.46
C PHE A 373 22.44 17.66 -0.73
N LYS A 374 22.48 18.34 0.42
CA LYS A 374 23.63 18.17 1.31
C LYS A 374 23.55 16.73 1.72
N THR A 375 24.44 15.90 1.16
CA THR A 375 24.60 14.48 1.46
C THR A 375 24.36 14.24 2.95
N ILE A 376 23.16 13.79 3.33
CA ILE A 376 22.80 13.51 4.73
C ILE A 376 23.38 12.13 5.05
N THR A 377 24.70 12.05 5.15
CA THR A 377 25.40 10.86 5.67
C THR A 377 25.52 10.87 7.20
N GLY A 378 24.89 11.83 7.88
CA GLY A 378 25.19 12.16 9.28
C GLY A 378 24.28 11.58 10.37
N PHE A 379 23.09 11.02 10.10
CA PHE A 379 22.08 10.85 11.16
C PHE A 379 21.46 9.46 11.37
N TYR A 380 21.95 8.41 10.72
CA TYR A 380 21.59 7.04 11.09
C TYR A 380 22.84 6.21 11.38
N LYS A 381 23.51 6.50 12.51
CA LYS A 381 24.17 5.43 13.26
C LYS A 381 23.05 4.66 13.94
N GLY A 382 22.52 3.65 13.25
CA GLY A 382 21.80 2.59 13.94
C GLY A 382 22.78 1.92 14.89
N ASP A 383 22.41 1.80 16.16
CA ASP A 383 23.07 0.89 17.09
C ASP A 383 23.01 -0.51 16.46
N GLY A 384 24.15 -0.96 15.95
CA GLY A 384 24.30 -2.23 15.25
C GLY A 384 24.29 -3.38 16.24
N ASP A 385 23.29 -4.25 16.13
CA ASP A 385 23.48 -5.68 16.34
C ASP A 385 23.95 -6.25 14.99
N ASP A 386 25.25 -6.48 14.89
CA ASP A 386 25.92 -7.06 13.72
C ASP A 386 25.61 -8.57 13.60
N ASP A 387 24.53 -8.91 12.89
CA ASP A 387 24.41 -10.24 12.26
C ASP A 387 24.98 -10.16 10.83
N VAL A 388 26.28 -10.40 10.73
CA VAL A 388 27.02 -10.56 9.49
C VAL A 388 26.53 -11.82 8.77
N LEU A 389 25.68 -11.65 7.76
CA LEU A 389 25.43 -12.70 6.77
C LEU A 389 26.65 -12.84 5.84
N PRO A 390 27.10 -14.07 5.52
CA PRO A 390 28.29 -14.28 4.72
C PRO A 390 28.04 -13.88 3.26
N LYS A 391 28.96 -13.08 2.71
CA LYS A 391 29.09 -12.83 1.28
C LYS A 391 29.37 -14.15 0.55
N GLY A 392 28.36 -14.67 -0.14
CA GLY A 392 28.47 -15.81 -1.03
C GLY A 392 29.05 -15.40 -2.39
N ALA A 393 30.22 -15.98 -2.68
CA ALA A 393 30.83 -16.34 -3.96
C ALA A 393 30.33 -15.66 -5.25
N GLY A 394 31.27 -15.02 -5.94
CA GLY A 394 31.15 -14.63 -7.34
C GLY A 394 30.85 -15.82 -8.24
N ARG A 395 30.04 -15.56 -9.25
CA ARG A 395 29.91 -16.38 -10.45
C ARG A 395 30.31 -15.52 -11.64
N ASP A 396 31.19 -16.10 -12.43
CA ASP A 396 31.69 -15.58 -13.69
C ASP A 396 30.55 -15.27 -14.66
N GLU A 397 30.69 -14.13 -15.32
CA GLU A 397 29.84 -13.67 -16.41
C GLU A 397 30.24 -14.43 -17.69
N ASP A 398 29.42 -15.40 -18.09
CA ASP A 398 29.46 -15.92 -19.46
C ASP A 398 28.43 -15.17 -20.32
N GLU A 399 28.93 -14.61 -21.41
CA GLU A 399 28.18 -13.93 -22.48
C GLU A 399 27.03 -14.83 -23.01
N TYR A 400 25.81 -14.28 -23.00
CA TYR A 400 24.65 -14.92 -23.64
C TYR A 400 24.12 -14.00 -24.75
N GLU A 401 24.41 -14.34 -25.99
CA GLU A 401 23.77 -13.76 -27.17
C GLU A 401 22.29 -14.19 -27.23
N PRO A 402 21.34 -13.27 -27.49
CA PRO A 402 19.95 -13.64 -27.65
C PRO A 402 19.69 -14.18 -29.06
N GLN A 403 19.32 -15.46 -29.15
CA GLN A 403 18.65 -16.00 -30.34
C GLN A 403 17.21 -15.49 -30.41
N GLU A 404 16.84 -14.94 -31.56
CA GLU A 404 15.45 -14.70 -31.97
C GLU A 404 14.66 -16.00 -31.92
N THR A 405 13.57 -16.02 -31.15
CA THR A 405 12.55 -17.07 -31.28
C THR A 405 11.20 -16.44 -31.56
N ASP A 406 10.68 -16.79 -32.72
CA ASP A 406 9.38 -16.39 -33.25
C ASP A 406 8.22 -16.65 -32.27
N SER A 407 7.30 -15.71 -32.32
CA SER A 407 6.05 -15.68 -31.57
C SER A 407 5.13 -16.85 -31.89
N LEU A 408 4.84 -17.68 -30.89
CA LEU A 408 3.67 -18.56 -30.87
C LEU A 408 2.65 -18.00 -29.87
N LEU A 409 1.63 -17.35 -30.42
CA LEU A 409 0.41 -16.93 -29.75
C LEU A 409 -0.34 -18.17 -29.24
N LEU A 410 -0.34 -18.39 -27.93
CA LEU A 410 -1.27 -19.29 -27.27
C LEU A 410 -2.45 -18.47 -26.72
N ASP A 411 -3.59 -18.68 -27.37
CA ASP A 411 -4.91 -18.18 -27.02
C ASP A 411 -5.36 -18.82 -25.70
N THR A 412 -5.39 -18.03 -24.62
CA THR A 412 -5.95 -18.45 -23.33
C THR A 412 -7.32 -17.82 -23.14
N SER A 413 -8.30 -18.32 -23.89
CA SER A 413 -9.70 -18.29 -23.49
C SER A 413 -10.00 -19.59 -22.74
N ILE A 414 -10.14 -19.48 -21.41
CA ILE A 414 -10.78 -20.39 -20.42
C ILE A 414 -10.04 -20.17 -19.10
N LEU A 415 -10.61 -19.33 -18.25
CA LEU A 415 -10.71 -19.47 -16.80
C LEU A 415 -11.74 -18.46 -16.27
#